data_AF-A0A419FF04-F1
#
_entry.id   AF-A0A419FF04-F1
#
_cell.length_a   1.000
_cell.length_b   1.000
_cell.length_c   1.000
_cell.angle_alpha   90.00
_cell.angle_beta   90.00
_cell.angle_gamma   90.00
#
_symmetry.space_group_name_H-M   'P 1'
#
loop_
_entity.id
_entity.type
_entity.pdbx_description
1 polymer ?
#
loop_
_entity_poly.entity_id
_entity_poly.type
_entity_poly.pdbx_seq_one_letter_code
_entity_poly.pdbx_strand_id
1 'polypeptide(L)'
;MKIKLVHLLVLAFAALLIASCGQDREGRINGDETAPGVGETTPGNGNGVMATERQEWTDSMQNRLERVNSRLDQLDQRIDEASGAAKDQLQEQYNALQQRADNLRERLAESRTVADENWDEFTNDVENTFRDLEQGIEEFGEEFQ
;
A
#
# COMPACT_ATOMS: atom_id res chain seq x y z
N MET A 1 -46.88 -8.40 -0.33
CA MET A 1 -46.98 -8.41 1.16
C MET A 1 -45.69 -8.76 1.89
N LYS A 2 -44.49 -8.70 1.27
CA LYS A 2 -43.21 -9.03 1.94
C LYS A 2 -42.38 -7.81 2.38
N ILE A 3 -42.67 -6.62 1.83
CA ILE A 3 -41.93 -5.37 2.12
C ILE A 3 -42.34 -4.76 3.48
N LYS A 4 -43.59 -4.97 3.94
CA LYS A 4 -44.05 -4.47 5.25
C LYS A 4 -43.49 -5.26 6.44
N LEU A 5 -42.98 -6.48 6.24
CA LEU A 5 -42.41 -7.31 7.30
C LEU A 5 -40.94 -6.95 7.58
N VAL A 6 -40.18 -6.57 6.53
CA VAL A 6 -38.78 -6.15 6.64
C VAL A 6 -38.66 -4.80 7.33
N HIS A 7 -39.53 -3.83 7.01
CA HIS A 7 -39.52 -2.53 7.72
C HIS A 7 -39.96 -2.62 9.19
N LEU A 8 -40.82 -3.59 9.52
CA LEU A 8 -41.24 -3.85 10.90
C LEU A 8 -40.13 -4.53 11.73
N LEU A 9 -39.25 -5.32 11.08
CA LEU A 9 -38.06 -5.90 11.71
C LEU A 9 -36.91 -4.88 11.88
N VAL A 10 -36.75 -3.92 10.95
CA VAL A 10 -35.68 -2.91 11.03
C VAL A 10 -35.98 -1.82 12.08
N LEU A 11 -37.25 -1.47 12.31
CA LEU A 11 -37.63 -0.51 13.35
C LEU A 11 -37.58 -1.08 14.78
N ALA A 12 -37.62 -2.40 14.96
CA ALA A 12 -37.57 -3.03 16.28
C ALA A 12 -36.13 -3.17 16.84
N PHE A 13 -35.10 -3.10 15.99
CA PHE A 13 -33.70 -3.25 16.42
C PHE A 13 -33.06 -1.92 16.88
N ALA A 14 -33.71 -0.78 16.62
CA ALA A 14 -33.19 0.55 16.96
C ALA A 14 -33.52 1.02 18.41
N ALA A 15 -34.21 0.22 19.22
CA ALA A 15 -34.71 0.63 20.53
C ALA A 15 -33.99 0.00 21.74
N LEU A 16 -32.81 -0.61 21.57
CA LEU A 16 -32.17 -1.42 22.62
C LEU A 16 -30.75 -1.03 23.05
N LEU A 17 -30.28 0.19 22.76
CA LEU A 17 -28.97 0.67 23.23
C LEU A 17 -28.99 2.04 23.94
N ILE A 18 -30.04 2.33 24.72
CA ILE A 18 -30.01 3.43 25.70
C ILE A 18 -30.52 2.93 27.06
N ALA A 19 -29.73 2.10 27.72
CA ALA A 19 -29.89 1.79 29.15
C ALA A 19 -28.58 1.23 29.74
N SER A 20 -27.52 2.05 29.75
CA SER A 20 -26.43 1.90 30.71
C SER A 20 -26.18 3.24 31.39
N CYS A 21 -27.21 3.71 32.09
CA CYS A 21 -27.08 4.68 33.17
C CYS A 21 -27.59 3.99 34.43
N GLY A 22 -26.70 3.82 35.41
CA GLY A 22 -27.03 3.38 36.75
C GLY A 22 -25.90 2.58 37.39
N GLN A 23 -25.09 3.21 38.24
CA GLN A 23 -25.19 2.93 39.68
C GLN A 23 -24.32 3.91 40.49
N ASP A 24 -24.99 4.76 41.27
CA ASP A 24 -24.43 5.47 42.41
C ASP A 24 -23.59 4.56 43.32
N ARG A 25 -22.40 5.05 43.71
CA ARG A 25 -21.68 4.64 44.92
C ARG A 25 -21.16 5.88 45.62
N GLU A 26 -22.01 6.49 46.45
CA GLU A 26 -21.59 7.42 47.49
C GLU A 26 -20.92 6.65 48.64
N GLY A 27 -19.69 7.02 48.97
CA GLY A 27 -18.89 6.34 49.99
C GLY A 27 -17.65 7.14 50.43
N ARG A 28 -17.88 8.25 51.13
CA ARG A 28 -17.14 8.73 52.33
C ARG A 28 -15.60 8.94 52.32
N ILE A 29 -15.24 10.23 52.40
CA ILE A 29 -14.29 10.97 53.29
C ILE A 29 -12.75 10.75 53.32
N ASN A 30 -12.08 11.91 53.17
CA ASN A 30 -10.93 12.48 53.92
C ASN A 30 -9.49 12.37 53.39
N GLY A 31 -8.88 13.56 53.25
CA GLY A 31 -7.43 13.86 53.34
C GLY A 31 -6.59 13.32 52.18
N ASP A 32 -5.47 13.88 51.77
CA ASP A 32 -4.59 14.92 52.26
C ASP A 32 -3.45 14.98 51.23
N GLU A 33 -2.93 16.18 50.98
CA GLU A 33 -1.57 16.52 50.53
C GLU A 33 -0.85 15.79 49.35
N THR A 34 -0.42 16.66 48.41
CA THR A 34 0.88 16.72 47.69
C THR A 34 1.21 15.90 46.43
N ALA A 35 1.35 16.68 45.34
CA ALA A 35 2.35 16.63 44.25
C ALA A 35 2.28 15.53 43.16
N PRO A 36 2.91 15.76 41.99
CA PRO A 36 2.99 16.96 41.15
C PRO A 36 2.17 16.77 39.85
N GLY A 37 1.99 17.85 39.09
CA GLY A 37 1.45 17.76 37.73
C GLY A 37 2.30 16.81 36.87
N VAL A 38 1.75 15.64 36.59
CA VAL A 38 2.11 14.82 35.44
C VAL A 38 0.99 15.05 34.45
N GLY A 39 1.24 15.94 33.48
CA GLY A 39 0.37 16.08 32.33
C GLY A 39 0.13 14.70 31.73
N GLU A 40 -1.14 14.35 31.57
CA GLU A 40 -1.58 13.15 30.88
C GLU A 40 -0.78 12.99 29.58
N THR A 41 0.05 11.96 29.54
CA THR A 41 0.47 11.36 28.28
C THR A 41 -0.72 10.56 27.75
N THR A 42 -1.30 11.00 26.64
CA THR A 42 -1.79 10.08 25.60
C THR A 42 -1.63 10.75 24.23
N PRO A 43 -1.14 9.99 23.22
CA PRO A 43 -0.31 10.50 22.13
C PRO A 43 -1.12 10.82 20.86
N GLY A 44 -0.52 11.65 19.99
CA GLY A 44 -1.07 12.02 18.69
C GLY A 44 -1.45 10.80 17.84
N ASN A 45 -2.70 10.80 17.37
CA ASN A 45 -3.29 9.71 16.59
C ASN A 45 -3.73 10.18 15.19
N GLY A 46 -2.83 10.86 14.48
CA GLY A 46 -2.99 11.19 13.05
C GLY A 46 -2.00 10.43 12.15
N ASN A 47 -0.84 10.03 12.69
CA ASN A 47 0.27 9.51 11.89
C ASN A 47 0.16 8.00 11.59
N GLY A 48 -0.63 7.24 12.35
CA GLY A 48 -0.72 5.78 12.21
C GLY A 48 -1.48 5.32 10.96
N VAL A 49 -2.52 6.05 10.56
CA VAL A 49 -3.33 5.70 9.38
C VAL A 49 -2.53 5.93 8.10
N MET A 50 -1.92 7.10 7.95
CA MET A 50 -1.09 7.44 6.78
C MET A 50 0.09 6.47 6.61
N ALA A 51 0.77 6.10 7.70
CA ALA A 51 1.87 5.15 7.64
C ALA A 51 1.43 3.76 7.13
N THR A 52 0.22 3.34 7.48
CA THR A 52 -0.36 2.04 7.04
C THR A 52 -0.68 2.08 5.54
N GLU A 53 -1.35 3.12 5.07
CA GLU A 53 -1.69 3.27 3.64
C GLU A 53 -0.44 3.32 2.74
N ARG A 54 0.62 4.01 3.18
CA ARG A 54 1.90 4.04 2.45
C ARG A 54 2.56 2.68 2.36
N GLN A 55 2.51 1.93 3.46
CA GLN A 55 3.07 0.58 3.49
C GLN A 55 2.30 -0.34 2.54
N GLU A 56 0.97 -0.34 2.61
CA GLU A 56 0.13 -1.15 1.72
C GLU A 56 0.36 -0.83 0.24
N TRP A 57 0.48 0.46 -0.10
CA TRP A 57 0.81 0.87 -1.46
C TRP A 57 2.21 0.39 -1.88
N THR A 58 3.21 0.54 -1.00
CA THR A 58 4.60 0.09 -1.27
C THR A 58 4.66 -1.42 -1.49
N ASP A 59 3.98 -2.19 -0.64
CA ASP A 59 3.92 -3.66 -0.74
C ASP A 59 3.19 -4.09 -2.02
N SER A 60 2.11 -3.41 -2.39
CA SER A 60 1.41 -3.63 -3.67
C SER A 60 2.34 -3.42 -4.87
N MET A 61 3.12 -2.34 -4.86
CA MET A 61 4.10 -2.05 -5.91
C MET A 61 5.23 -3.07 -5.97
N GLN A 62 5.75 -3.53 -4.82
CA GLN A 62 6.76 -4.58 -4.79
C GLN A 62 6.22 -5.89 -5.40
N ASN A 63 5.02 -6.30 -5.03
CA ASN A 63 4.37 -7.49 -5.60
C ASN A 63 4.15 -7.37 -7.13
N ARG A 64 3.84 -6.17 -7.63
CA ARG A 64 3.74 -5.88 -9.06
C ARG A 64 5.09 -6.04 -9.75
N LEU A 65 6.15 -5.55 -9.12
CA LEU A 65 7.51 -5.60 -9.65
C LEU A 65 8.10 -7.02 -9.65
N GLU A 66 7.70 -7.87 -8.69
CA GLU A 66 8.03 -9.31 -8.71
C GLU A 66 7.42 -10.03 -9.93
N ARG A 67 6.19 -9.68 -10.32
CA ARG A 67 5.57 -10.22 -11.54
C ARG A 67 6.30 -9.76 -12.80
N VAL A 68 6.74 -8.51 -12.82
CA VAL A 68 7.60 -7.97 -13.89
C VAL A 68 8.91 -8.76 -13.98
N ASN A 69 9.57 -9.04 -12.86
CA ASN A 69 10.79 -9.85 -12.85
C ASN A 69 10.57 -11.23 -13.43
N SER A 70 9.46 -11.87 -13.05
CA SER A 70 9.11 -13.19 -13.60
C SER A 70 8.91 -13.17 -15.11
N ARG A 71 8.38 -12.06 -15.67
CA ARG A 71 8.25 -11.88 -17.12
C ARG A 71 9.62 -11.63 -17.79
N LEU A 72 10.49 -10.84 -17.14
CA LEU A 72 11.86 -10.63 -17.61
C LEU A 72 12.63 -11.96 -17.65
N ASP A 73 12.55 -12.78 -16.61
CA ASP A 73 13.20 -14.10 -16.58
C ASP A 73 12.73 -15.01 -17.73
N GLN A 74 11.44 -14.95 -18.09
CA GLN A 74 10.91 -15.69 -19.25
C GLN A 74 11.44 -15.15 -20.57
N LEU A 75 11.62 -13.83 -20.69
CA LEU A 75 12.18 -13.21 -21.88
C LEU A 75 13.67 -13.54 -22.04
N ASP A 76 14.44 -13.53 -20.95
CA ASP A 76 15.85 -13.93 -20.93
C ASP A 76 16.03 -15.37 -21.48
N GLN A 77 15.17 -16.30 -21.06
CA GLN A 77 15.15 -17.66 -21.59
C GLN A 77 14.89 -17.70 -23.11
N ARG A 78 14.03 -16.83 -23.64
CA ARG A 78 13.76 -16.74 -25.09
C ARG A 78 14.94 -16.11 -25.84
N ILE A 79 15.65 -15.15 -25.24
CA ILE A 79 16.90 -14.59 -25.79
C ILE A 79 17.95 -15.68 -25.92
N ASP A 80 18.00 -16.61 -24.97
CA ASP A 80 18.93 -17.73 -25.00
C ASP A 80 18.71 -18.70 -26.17
N GLU A 81 17.49 -18.77 -26.70
CA GLU A 81 17.15 -19.53 -27.91
C GLU A 81 17.60 -18.82 -29.21
N ALA A 82 17.82 -17.50 -29.16
CA ALA A 82 18.32 -16.73 -30.29
C ALA A 82 19.84 -16.93 -30.49
N SER A 83 20.37 -16.53 -31.65
CA SER A 83 21.80 -16.65 -31.94
C SER A 83 22.34 -15.53 -32.83
N GLY A 84 23.65 -15.35 -32.78
CA GLY A 84 24.37 -14.33 -33.57
C GLY A 84 23.93 -12.91 -33.21
N ALA A 85 23.95 -12.02 -34.21
CA ALA A 85 23.68 -10.60 -34.02
C ALA A 85 22.28 -10.30 -33.45
N ALA A 86 21.28 -11.15 -33.74
CA ALA A 86 19.95 -11.00 -33.16
C ALA A 86 19.96 -11.18 -31.64
N LYS A 87 20.73 -12.15 -31.12
CA LYS A 87 20.88 -12.34 -29.67
C LYS A 87 21.51 -11.11 -29.00
N ASP A 88 22.56 -10.55 -29.60
CA ASP A 88 23.23 -9.37 -29.05
C ASP A 88 22.29 -8.15 -28.95
N GLN A 89 21.48 -7.92 -29.99
CA GLN A 89 20.48 -6.83 -29.99
C GLN A 89 19.39 -7.05 -28.94
N LEU A 90 18.86 -8.28 -28.85
CA LEU A 90 17.85 -8.61 -27.85
C LEU A 90 18.39 -8.47 -26.41
N GLN A 91 19.64 -8.87 -26.18
CA GLN A 91 20.29 -8.74 -24.88
C GLN A 91 20.46 -7.27 -24.46
N GLU A 92 20.79 -6.38 -25.41
CA GLU A 92 20.91 -4.95 -25.13
C GLU A 92 19.57 -4.35 -24.68
N GLN A 93 18.49 -4.66 -25.41
CA GLN A 93 17.14 -4.20 -25.06
C GLN A 93 16.67 -4.77 -23.73
N TYR A 94 16.91 -6.07 -23.49
CA TYR A 94 16.61 -6.73 -22.22
C TYR A 94 17.33 -6.08 -21.04
N ASN A 95 18.63 -5.81 -21.17
CA ASN A 95 19.42 -5.17 -20.11
C ASN A 95 18.87 -3.78 -19.77
N ALA A 96 18.37 -3.03 -20.75
CA ALA A 96 17.73 -1.73 -20.51
C ALA A 96 16.41 -1.87 -19.72
N LEU A 97 15.60 -2.89 -20.00
CA LEU A 97 14.38 -3.18 -19.23
C LEU A 97 14.71 -3.63 -17.80
N GLN A 98 15.72 -4.48 -17.63
CA GLN A 98 16.20 -4.92 -16.33
C GLN A 98 16.69 -3.73 -15.50
N GLN A 99 17.47 -2.83 -16.09
CA GLN A 99 17.95 -1.62 -15.41
C GLN A 99 16.79 -0.71 -14.96
N ARG A 100 15.74 -0.56 -15.76
CA ARG A 100 14.54 0.20 -15.38
C ARG A 100 13.82 -0.46 -14.20
N ALA A 101 13.69 -1.79 -14.20
CA ALA A 101 13.11 -2.53 -13.09
C ALA A 101 13.92 -2.36 -11.80
N ASP A 102 15.25 -2.40 -11.89
CA ASP A 102 16.16 -2.20 -10.77
C ASP A 102 16.02 -0.77 -10.20
N ASN A 103 16.03 0.26 -11.07
CA ASN A 103 15.85 1.64 -10.66
C ASN A 103 14.49 1.87 -9.97
N LEU A 104 13.43 1.22 -10.46
CA LEU A 104 12.13 1.30 -9.82
C LEU A 104 12.12 0.65 -8.43
N ARG A 105 12.85 -0.46 -8.21
CA ARG A 105 13.02 -1.06 -6.88
C ARG A 105 13.74 -0.12 -5.93
N GLU A 106 14.80 0.53 -6.40
CA GLU A 106 15.53 1.54 -5.62
C GLU A 106 14.61 2.70 -5.24
N ARG A 107 13.85 3.23 -6.20
CA ARG A 107 12.91 4.33 -5.97
C ARG A 107 11.81 3.95 -4.97
N LEU A 108 11.29 2.73 -5.04
CA LEU A 108 10.33 2.21 -4.06
C LEU A 108 10.93 2.09 -2.65
N ALA A 109 12.22 1.78 -2.52
CA ALA A 109 12.89 1.72 -1.21
C ALA A 109 13.00 3.10 -0.54
N GLU A 110 13.06 4.17 -1.34
CA GLU A 110 13.10 5.56 -0.85
C GLU A 110 11.76 6.02 -0.25
N SER A 111 10.66 5.30 -0.50
CA SER A 111 9.29 5.67 -0.07
C SER A 111 9.19 6.00 1.43
N ARG A 112 10.00 5.34 2.27
CA ARG A 112 10.05 5.53 3.73
C ARG A 112 10.61 6.89 4.16
N THR A 113 11.31 7.58 3.26
CA THR A 113 11.98 8.87 3.53
C THR A 113 11.29 10.05 2.87
N VAL A 114 10.27 9.79 2.04
CA VAL A 114 9.49 10.81 1.35
C VAL A 114 8.62 11.58 2.35
N ALA A 115 8.76 12.91 2.34
CA ALA A 115 7.93 13.80 3.16
C ALA A 115 6.47 13.76 2.73
N ASP A 116 5.54 14.02 3.66
CA ASP A 116 4.11 13.88 3.41
C ASP A 116 3.59 14.74 2.25
N GLU A 117 4.11 15.96 2.13
CA GLU A 117 3.78 16.89 1.04
C GLU A 117 4.21 16.42 -0.35
N ASN A 118 5.19 15.51 -0.43
CA ASN A 118 5.74 15.00 -1.70
C ASN A 118 5.24 13.58 -2.02
N TRP A 119 4.39 12.99 -1.18
CA TRP A 119 3.95 11.61 -1.34
C TRP A 119 3.16 11.37 -2.62
N ASP A 120 2.25 12.27 -2.97
CA ASP A 120 1.42 12.13 -4.17
C ASP A 120 2.28 12.25 -5.45
N GLU A 121 3.25 13.15 -5.47
CA GLU A 121 4.18 13.27 -6.61
C GLU A 121 5.03 12.00 -6.75
N PHE A 122 5.57 11.50 -5.63
CA PHE A 122 6.35 10.27 -5.58
C PHE A 122 5.56 9.07 -6.10
N THR A 123 4.32 8.86 -5.63
CA THR A 123 3.51 7.73 -6.07
C THR A 123 3.16 7.83 -7.56
N ASN A 124 2.84 9.03 -8.05
CA ASN A 124 2.59 9.25 -9.48
C ASN A 124 3.82 8.94 -10.35
N ASP A 125 5.01 9.36 -9.94
CA ASP A 125 6.25 9.11 -10.67
C ASP A 125 6.58 7.60 -10.73
N VAL A 126 6.43 6.89 -9.61
CA VAL A 126 6.60 5.44 -9.56
C VAL A 126 5.58 4.72 -10.44
N GLU A 127 4.31 5.13 -10.42
CA GLU A 127 3.25 4.53 -11.24
C GLU A 127 3.43 4.80 -12.74
N ASN A 128 3.92 5.98 -13.12
CA ASN A 128 4.28 6.28 -14.50
C ASN A 128 5.45 5.40 -14.95
N THR A 129 6.53 5.38 -14.16
CA THR A 129 7.73 4.57 -14.47
C THR A 129 7.40 3.08 -14.56
N PHE A 130 6.52 2.57 -13.69
CA PHE A 130 6.07 1.19 -13.74
C PHE A 130 5.26 0.90 -15.01
N ARG A 131 4.36 1.79 -15.43
CA ARG A 131 3.61 1.63 -16.68
C ARG A 131 4.51 1.63 -17.91
N ASP A 132 5.49 2.53 -17.95
CA ASP A 132 6.48 2.57 -19.04
C ASP A 132 7.33 1.30 -19.10
N LEU A 133 7.66 0.73 -17.94
CA LEU A 133 8.33 -0.56 -17.84
C LEU A 133 7.44 -1.72 -18.33
N GLU A 134 6.17 -1.78 -17.92
CA GLU A 134 5.24 -2.80 -18.39
C GLU A 134 5.04 -2.76 -19.90
N GLN A 135 4.90 -1.55 -20.47
CA GLN A 135 4.79 -1.34 -21.90
C GLN A 135 6.06 -1.79 -22.62
N GLY A 136 7.24 -1.40 -22.13
CA GLY A 136 8.51 -1.83 -22.74
C GLY A 136 8.70 -3.35 -22.73
N ILE A 137 8.23 -4.04 -21.68
CA ILE A 137 8.27 -5.51 -21.61
C ILE A 137 7.27 -6.15 -22.57
N GLU A 138 6.09 -5.55 -22.74
CA GLU A 138 5.10 -6.01 -23.72
C GLU A 138 5.63 -5.88 -25.15
N GLU A 139 6.10 -4.68 -25.52
CA GLU A 139 6.69 -4.39 -26.84
C GLU A 139 7.89 -5.30 -27.13
N PHE A 140 8.81 -5.47 -26.17
CA PHE A 140 9.94 -6.38 -26.34
C PHE A 140 9.51 -7.85 -26.48
N GLY A 141 8.44 -8.25 -25.78
CA GLY A 141 7.90 -9.61 -25.88
C GLY A 141 7.27 -9.94 -27.24
N GLU A 142 6.78 -8.93 -27.96
CA GLU A 142 6.26 -9.04 -29.33
C GLU A 142 7.35 -9.33 -30.37
N GLU A 143 8.61 -8.96 -30.13
CA GLU A 143 9.73 -9.24 -31.06
C GLU A 143 9.99 -10.74 -31.29
N PHE A 144 9.48 -11.58 -30.39
CA PHE A 144 9.65 -13.02 -30.43
C PHE A 144 8.38 -13.77 -30.89
N GLN A 145 7.34 -13.08 -31.35
CA GLN A 145 6.13 -13.67 -31.93
C GLN A 145 6.28 -13.84 -33.45
#